data_AF-A0A920ACR3-F1
#
_entry.id   AF-A0A920ACR3-F1
#
_cell.length_a   1.000
_cell.length_b   1.000
_cell.length_c   1.000
_cell.angle_alpha   90.00
_cell.angle_beta   90.00
_cell.angle_gamma   90.00
#
_symmetry.space_group_name_H-M   'P 1'
#
loop_
_entity.id
_entity.type
_entity.pdbx_description
1 polymer ?
#
loop_
_entity_poly.entity_id
_entity_poly.type
_entity_poly.pdbx_seq_one_letter_code
_entity_poly.pdbx_strand_id
1 'polypeptide(L)'
;MKLKIYNLDGSLAENCVNGIRATALYAFDENLVSGESFILQIENNEAHIAKLEADTFSVRMTSFDFQNLVALLKSAKLQFILKIFDICL
;
A
#
# COMPACT_ATOMS: atom_id res chain seq x y z
N MET A 1 -11.22 -8.76 0.85
CA MET A 1 -10.72 -9.51 2.03
C MET A 1 -10.19 -8.51 3.06
N LYS A 2 -10.33 -8.76 4.37
CA LYS A 2 -9.78 -7.89 5.44
C LYS A 2 -8.44 -8.44 5.91
N LEU A 3 -7.43 -7.59 6.01
CA LEU A 3 -6.09 -7.93 6.48
C LEU A 3 -5.73 -7.07 7.70
N LYS A 4 -5.19 -7.71 8.74
CA LYS A 4 -4.51 -7.06 9.86
C LYS A 4 -3.05 -7.49 9.85
N ILE A 5 -2.15 -6.54 9.98
CA ILE A 5 -0.71 -6.79 10.02
C ILE A 5 -0.19 -6.31 11.36
N TYR A 6 0.56 -7.15 12.07
CA TYR A 6 1.15 -6.81 13.35
C TYR A 6 2.66 -6.74 13.22
N ASN A 7 3.26 -5.71 13.81
CA ASN A 7 4.70 -5.60 13.97
C ASN A 7 5.22 -6.67 14.94
N LEU A 8 6.55 -6.84 14.98
CA LEU A 8 7.19 -7.81 15.88
C LEU A 8 6.89 -7.55 17.36
N ASP A 9 6.68 -6.29 17.73
CA ASP A 9 6.32 -5.87 19.09
C ASP A 9 4.82 -6.06 19.42
N GLY A 10 4.04 -6.62 18.48
CA GLY A 10 2.60 -6.85 18.63
C GLY A 10 1.73 -5.62 18.35
N SER A 11 2.31 -4.46 18.03
CA SER A 11 1.54 -3.28 17.61
C SER A 11 0.91 -3.50 16.23
N LEU A 12 -0.24 -2.88 15.99
CA LEU A 12 -0.92 -2.93 14.70
C LEU A 12 -0.20 -2.02 13.70
N ALA A 13 0.20 -2.56 12.55
CA ALA A 13 0.85 -1.80 11.50
C ALA A 13 -0.20 -1.11 10.61
N GLU A 14 -0.02 0.19 10.38
CA GLU A 14 -0.86 0.97 9.45
C GLU A 14 -0.60 0.61 7.98
N ASN A 15 0.64 0.22 7.66
CA ASN A 15 1.06 -0.20 6.33
C ASN A 15 2.23 -1.20 6.40
N CYS A 16 2.18 -2.25 5.58
CA CYS A 16 3.33 -3.10 5.29
C CYS A 16 3.24 -3.67 3.85
N VAL A 17 3.72 -2.91 2.85
CA VAL A 17 3.62 -3.27 1.43
C VAL A 17 4.24 -4.65 1.12
N ASN A 18 5.35 -5.00 1.76
CA ASN A 18 5.96 -6.32 1.56
C ASN A 18 5.07 -7.45 2.12
N GLY A 19 4.47 -7.24 3.29
CA GLY A 19 3.49 -8.16 3.86
C GLY A 19 2.25 -8.30 2.98
N ILE A 20 1.78 -7.20 2.38
CA ILE A 20 0.66 -7.21 1.43
C ILE A 20 1.00 -8.08 0.21
N ARG A 21 2.21 -7.97 -0.36
CA ARG A 21 2.63 -8.83 -1.48
C ARG A 21 2.73 -10.30 -1.09
N ALA A 22 3.22 -10.61 0.10
CA ALA A 22 3.26 -11.98 0.60
C ALA A 22 1.85 -12.57 0.77
N THR A 23 0.92 -11.79 1.33
CA THR A 23 -0.50 -12.18 1.42
C THR A 23 -1.12 -12.38 0.03
N ALA A 24 -0.74 -11.56 -0.96
CA ALA A 24 -1.21 -11.71 -2.32
C ALA A 24 -0.74 -13.02 -2.96
N LEU A 25 0.54 -13.34 -2.85
CA LEU A 25 1.08 -14.63 -3.31
C LEU A 25 0.28 -15.79 -2.71
N TYR A 26 0.11 -15.81 -1.39
CA TYR A 26 -0.68 -16.84 -0.70
C TYR A 26 -2.11 -16.94 -1.21
N ALA A 27 -2.79 -15.81 -1.43
CA ALA A 27 -4.16 -15.81 -1.93
C ALA A 27 -4.30 -16.43 -3.33
N PHE A 28 -3.30 -16.23 -4.20
CA PHE A 28 -3.26 -16.85 -5.52
C PHE A 28 -2.89 -18.34 -5.46
N ASP A 29 -1.86 -18.70 -4.69
CA ASP A 29 -1.39 -20.09 -4.56
C ASP A 29 -2.49 -21.02 -4.02
N GLU A 30 -3.26 -20.51 -3.06
CA GLU A 30 -4.37 -21.23 -2.43
C GLU A 30 -5.70 -21.05 -3.17
N ASN A 31 -5.70 -20.43 -4.36
CA ASN A 31 -6.88 -20.18 -5.19
C ASN A 31 -8.04 -19.48 -4.42
N LEU A 32 -7.71 -18.60 -3.47
CA LEU A 32 -8.67 -17.82 -2.69
C LEU A 32 -9.25 -16.64 -3.49
N VAL A 33 -8.62 -16.30 -4.61
CA VAL A 33 -9.05 -15.30 -5.57
C VAL A 33 -8.99 -15.89 -6.99
N SER A 34 -9.93 -15.50 -7.84
CA SER A 34 -10.11 -16.10 -9.18
C SER A 34 -9.81 -15.14 -10.34
N GLY A 35 -9.32 -13.93 -10.05
CA GLY A 35 -8.97 -12.92 -11.05
C GLY A 35 -7.54 -12.41 -10.90
N GLU A 36 -7.06 -11.66 -11.89
CA GLU A 36 -5.70 -11.10 -11.88
C GLU A 36 -5.51 -9.94 -10.90
N SER A 37 -6.60 -9.46 -10.29
CA SER A 37 -6.56 -8.40 -9.29
C SER A 37 -7.62 -8.59 -8.21
N PHE A 38 -7.36 -8.03 -7.04
CA PHE A 38 -8.31 -8.00 -5.93
C PHE A 38 -8.00 -6.85 -4.97
N ILE A 39 -8.94 -6.58 -4.06
CA ILE A 39 -8.82 -5.50 -3.06
C ILE A 39 -8.67 -6.10 -1.66
N LEU A 40 -7.67 -5.59 -0.94
CA LEU A 40 -7.50 -5.79 0.49
C LEU A 40 -7.93 -4.56 1.26
N GLN A 41 -8.81 -4.75 2.23
CA GLN A 41 -9.10 -3.76 3.25
C GLN A 41 -8.06 -3.89 4.37
N ILE A 42 -7.35 -2.80 4.66
CA ILE A 42 -6.34 -2.71 5.72
C ILE A 42 -6.73 -1.54 6.62
N GLU A 43 -7.25 -1.85 7.81
CA GLU A 43 -7.88 -0.84 8.68
C GLU A 43 -8.87 0.04 7.91
N ASN A 44 -8.62 1.35 7.81
CA ASN A 44 -9.45 2.32 7.10
C ASN A 44 -9.00 2.58 5.65
N ASN A 45 -7.98 1.86 5.17
CA ASN A 45 -7.39 2.04 3.84
C ASN A 45 -7.67 0.83 2.94
N GLU A 46 -7.57 1.07 1.63
CA GLU A 46 -7.64 0.03 0.62
C GLU A 46 -6.29 -0.16 -0.08
N ALA A 47 -5.94 -1.42 -0.32
CA ALA A 47 -4.84 -1.81 -1.17
C ALA A 47 -5.38 -2.56 -2.39
N HIS A 48 -5.18 -1.98 -3.56
CA HIS A 48 -5.50 -2.60 -4.85
C HIS A 48 -4.29 -3.40 -5.30
N ILE A 49 -4.49 -4.70 -5.49
CA ILE A 49 -3.43 -5.63 -5.86
C ILE A 49 -3.70 -6.12 -7.27
N ALA A 50 -2.67 -6.12 -8.11
CA ALA A 50 -2.71 -6.77 -9.41
C ALA A 50 -1.47 -7.66 -9.59
N LYS A 51 -1.72 -8.89 -10.03
CA LYS A 51 -0.69 -9.84 -10.46
C LYS A 51 -0.11 -9.36 -11.79
N LEU A 52 1.20 -9.26 -11.85
CA LEU A 52 1.94 -8.88 -13.06
C LEU A 52 2.52 -10.12 -13.74
N GLU A 53 3.11 -11.00 -12.95
CA GLU A 53 3.71 -12.28 -13.37
C GLU A 53 3.45 -13.33 -12.26
N ALA A 54 3.99 -14.55 -12.40
CA ALA A 54 3.74 -15.67 -11.47
C ALA A 54 3.80 -15.28 -9.99
N ASP A 55 4.88 -14.60 -9.57
CA ASP A 55 5.15 -14.23 -8.17
C ASP A 55 5.32 -12.70 -7.99
N THR A 56 4.99 -11.92 -9.01
CA THR A 56 5.20 -10.48 -9.03
C THR A 56 3.87 -9.75 -8.91
N PHE A 57 3.74 -8.90 -7.88
CA PHE A 57 2.52 -8.18 -7.58
C PHE A 57 2.76 -6.67 -7.48
N SER A 58 1.90 -5.91 -8.14
CA SER A 58 1.77 -4.48 -7.89
C SER A 58 0.80 -4.23 -6.74
N VAL A 59 1.11 -3.22 -5.92
CA VAL A 59 0.26 -2.78 -4.81
C VAL A 59 0.08 -1.28 -4.93
N ARG A 60 -1.16 -0.84 -5.12
CA ARG A 60 -1.54 0.57 -5.06
C ARG A 60 -2.33 0.81 -3.78
N MET A 61 -1.83 1.71 -2.94
CA MET A 61 -2.52 2.15 -1.73
C MET A 61 -3.05 3.56 -1.90
N THR A 62 -4.27 3.79 -1.46
CA THR A 62 -4.95 5.09 -1.47
C THR A 62 -4.85 5.73 -0.10
N SER A 63 -3.65 6.14 0.31
CA SER A 63 -3.49 6.96 1.52
C SER A 63 -2.24 7.83 1.44
N PHE A 64 -2.33 8.95 0.74
CA PHE A 64 -1.38 10.03 0.89
C PHE A 64 -1.99 11.07 1.81
N ASP A 65 -1.62 11.02 3.09
CA ASP A 65 -1.94 12.09 4.02
C ASP A 65 -0.69 12.95 4.25
N PHE A 66 -0.70 14.16 3.70
CA PHE A 66 0.37 15.15 3.85
C PHE A 66 0.22 16.00 5.12
N GLN A 67 -0.40 15.47 6.17
CA GLN A 67 -0.64 16.21 7.42
C GLN A 67 0.62 16.79 8.09
N ASN A 68 1.83 16.32 7.75
CA ASN A 68 3.10 16.86 8.29
C ASN A 68 4.11 17.35 7.25
N LEU A 69 3.64 17.97 6.15
CA LEU A 69 4.51 18.61 5.15
C LEU A 69 5.47 19.64 5.77
N VAL A 70 5.03 20.37 6.80
CA VAL A 70 5.83 21.42 7.47
C VAL A 70 7.03 20.86 8.25
N ALA A 71 6.92 19.66 8.83
CA ALA A 71 8.04 19.00 9.52
C ALA A 71 9.05 18.43 8.51
N LEU A 72 8.54 17.88 7.40
CA LEU A 72 9.35 17.28 6.32
C LEU A 72 10.20 18.33 5.59
N LEU A 73 9.62 19.50 5.30
CA LEU A 73 10.29 20.63 4.63
C LEU A 73 11.40 21.28 5.50
N LYS A 74 11.32 21.14 6.83
CA LYS A 74 12.37 21.63 7.75
C LYS A 74 13.59 20.71 7.83
N SER A 75 13.45 19.44 7.46
CA SER A 75 14.59 18.52 7.32
C SER A 75 15.17 18.66 5.91
N ALA A 76 16.26 19.43 5.79
CA ALA A 76 16.84 19.89 4.52
C ALA A 76 17.52 18.80 3.67
N LYS A 77 16.89 17.64 3.46
CA LYS A 77 17.47 16.53 2.68
C LYS A 77 16.52 15.75 1.78
N LEU A 78 15.26 16.15 1.65
CA LEU A 78 14.32 15.52 0.72
C LEU A 78 13.81 16.55 -0.28
N GLN A 79 14.45 16.59 -1.47
CA GLN A 79 13.87 17.25 -2.63
C GLN A 79 12.82 16.32 -3.25
N PHE A 80 11.55 16.53 -2.92
CA PHE A 80 10.45 15.95 -3.67
C PHE A 80 10.23 16.81 -4.93
N ILE A 81 10.46 16.26 -6.12
CA ILE A 81 9.94 16.85 -7.36
C ILE A 81 8.44 16.49 -7.42
N LEU A 82 7.61 17.30 -6.76
CA LEU A 82 6.17 17.29 -6.99
C LEU A 82 5.92 17.87 -8.38
N LYS A 83 5.78 17.01 -9.39
CA LYS A 83 5.02 17.39 -10.60
C LYS A 83 3.55 17.38 -10.20
N ILE A 84 3.10 18.51 -9.66
CA ILE A 84 1.68 18.82 -9.53
C ILE A 84 1.13 18.75 -10.95
N PHE A 85 0.36 17.71 -11.26
CA PHE A 85 -0.55 17.76 -12.39
C PHE A 85 -1.54 18.87 -12.06
N ASP A 86 -1.66 19.82 -12.98
CA ASP A 86 -2.55 20.97 -12.92
C ASP A 86 -3.91 20.56 -12.34
N ILE A 87 -4.18 21.02 -11.12
CA ILE A 87 -5.55 21.12 -10.62
C ILE A 87 -6.13 22.32 -11.37
N CYS A 88 -6.83 22.05 -12.48
CA CYS A 88 -7.85 22.97 -12.95
C CYS A 88 -8.93 23.04 -11.88
N LEU A 89 -9.10 24.25 -11.32
CA LEU A 89 -10.27 24.69 -10.56
C LEU A 89 -11.57 24.46 -11.35
#